data_AF-A0AAD9DFL6-F1
#
_entry.id   AF-A0AAD9DFL6-F1
#
_cell.length_a   1.000
_cell.length_b   1.000
_cell.length_c   1.000
_cell.angle_alpha   90.00
_cell.angle_beta   90.00
_cell.angle_gamma   90.00
#
_symmetry.space_group_name_H-M   'P 1'
#
loop_
_entity.id
_entity.type
_entity.pdbx_description
1 polymer ?
#
loop_
_entity_poly.entity_id
_entity_poly.type
_entity_poly.pdbx_seq_one_letter_code
_entity_poly.pdbx_strand_id
1 'polypeptide(L)'
;MTDTMTHYSNMLTTLPTKLYSAAFPSPDESPSSQDLMILVSTIAVMWAAIFSVLHRYLHPYAMRQQWLTDAMGREYDRVGLSMCKALRVKWTRQRYTEIMLNDWPKMQGIYLQHFIGGALCLPAVLGYTDSWAANLACLGVLSEMGW
;
A
#
# COMPACT_ATOMS: atom_id res chain seq x y z
N MET A 1 11.14 -36.32 1.58
CA MET A 1 11.86 -35.08 1.20
C MET A 1 11.57 -34.70 -0.25
N THR A 2 11.57 -35.65 -1.19
CA THR A 2 11.23 -35.44 -2.61
C THR A 2 9.80 -34.91 -2.81
N ASP A 3 8.78 -35.53 -2.17
CA ASP A 3 7.38 -35.09 -2.32
C ASP A 3 7.11 -33.68 -1.80
N THR A 4 7.79 -33.28 -0.72
CA THR A 4 7.62 -31.96 -0.11
C THR A 4 8.21 -30.87 -1.02
N MET A 5 9.39 -31.12 -1.64
CA MET A 5 9.97 -30.18 -2.59
C MET A 5 9.12 -30.07 -3.87
N THR A 6 8.58 -31.18 -4.37
CA THR A 6 7.68 -31.18 -5.54
C THR A 6 6.40 -30.38 -5.25
N HIS A 7 5.84 -30.51 -4.06
CA HIS A 7 4.67 -29.75 -3.62
C HIS A 7 4.96 -28.23 -3.57
N TYR A 8 6.08 -27.80 -2.97
CA TYR A 8 6.43 -26.38 -2.92
C TYR A 8 6.77 -25.80 -4.30
N SER A 9 7.46 -26.57 -5.14
CA SER A 9 7.76 -26.18 -6.52
C SER A 9 6.48 -25.93 -7.33
N ASN A 10 5.53 -26.86 -7.28
CA ASN A 10 4.24 -26.72 -7.96
C ASN A 10 3.39 -25.57 -7.39
N MET A 11 3.45 -25.33 -6.08
CA MET A 11 2.76 -24.21 -5.46
C MET A 11 3.31 -22.86 -5.95
N LEU A 12 4.64 -22.73 -6.07
CA LEU A 12 5.28 -21.49 -6.52
C LEU A 12 5.06 -21.23 -8.03
N THR A 13 5.09 -22.27 -8.86
CA THR A 13 4.88 -22.13 -10.31
C THR A 13 3.43 -21.83 -10.67
N THR A 14 2.47 -22.28 -9.87
CA THR A 14 1.03 -22.01 -10.07
C THR A 14 0.54 -20.75 -9.35
N LEU A 15 1.35 -20.15 -8.48
CA LEU A 15 0.99 -18.97 -7.70
C LEU A 15 0.55 -17.78 -8.58
N PRO A 16 1.23 -17.41 -9.70
CA PRO A 16 0.78 -16.31 -10.54
C PRO A 16 -0.63 -16.54 -11.11
N THR A 17 -0.91 -17.75 -11.58
CA THR A 17 -2.22 -18.13 -12.11
C THR A 17 -3.28 -18.10 -11.02
N LYS A 18 -2.98 -18.62 -9.83
CA LYS A 18 -3.90 -18.56 -8.67
C LYS A 18 -4.22 -17.14 -8.24
N LEU A 19 -3.22 -16.26 -8.20
CA LEU A 19 -3.42 -14.84 -7.87
C LEU A 19 -4.29 -14.14 -8.92
N TYR A 20 -4.06 -14.42 -10.19
CA TYR A 20 -4.88 -13.87 -11.28
C TYR A 20 -6.33 -14.34 -11.19
N SER A 21 -6.56 -15.64 -11.03
CA SER A 21 -7.91 -16.21 -10.88
C SER A 21 -8.63 -15.70 -9.62
N ALA A 22 -7.89 -15.46 -8.52
CA ALA A 22 -8.46 -14.89 -7.31
C ALA A 22 -8.84 -13.40 -7.47
N ALA A 23 -8.03 -12.64 -8.23
CA ALA A 23 -8.26 -11.22 -8.48
C ALA A 23 -9.34 -10.96 -9.55
N PHE A 24 -9.41 -11.84 -10.55
CA PHE A 24 -10.33 -11.77 -11.68
C PHE A 24 -11.05 -13.11 -11.85
N PRO A 25 -11.95 -13.45 -10.91
CA PRO A 25 -12.71 -14.70 -11.01
C PRO A 25 -13.64 -14.69 -12.22
N SER A 26 -13.85 -15.87 -12.80
CA SER A 26 -14.89 -16.07 -13.81
C SER A 26 -16.28 -15.78 -13.22
N PRO A 27 -17.28 -15.37 -14.02
CA PRO A 27 -18.62 -15.04 -13.52
C PRO A 27 -19.30 -16.17 -12.70
N ASP A 28 -18.97 -17.42 -13.02
CA ASP A 28 -19.54 -18.61 -12.38
C ASP A 28 -18.69 -19.16 -11.21
N GLU A 29 -17.53 -18.56 -10.94
CA GLU A 29 -16.59 -19.02 -9.91
C GLU A 29 -16.42 -17.95 -8.83
N SER A 30 -16.59 -18.34 -7.56
CA SER A 30 -16.27 -17.47 -6.43
C SER A 30 -14.94 -17.91 -5.81
N PRO A 31 -13.98 -16.99 -5.60
CA PRO A 31 -12.71 -17.34 -4.99
C PRO A 31 -12.94 -17.81 -3.55
N SER A 32 -12.21 -18.82 -3.11
CA SER A 32 -12.29 -19.28 -1.72
C SER A 32 -11.70 -18.23 -0.78
N SER A 33 -12.04 -18.31 0.51
CA SER A 33 -11.42 -17.46 1.54
C SER A 33 -9.90 -17.64 1.60
N GLN A 34 -9.40 -18.85 1.31
CA GLN A 34 -7.97 -19.13 1.25
C GLN A 34 -7.29 -18.42 0.07
N ASP A 35 -7.94 -18.41 -1.10
CA ASP A 35 -7.41 -17.73 -2.29
C ASP A 35 -7.34 -16.21 -2.08
N LEU A 36 -8.37 -15.63 -1.46
CA LEU A 36 -8.39 -14.22 -1.07
C LEU A 36 -7.29 -13.88 -0.06
N MET A 37 -7.04 -14.73 0.93
CA MET A 37 -5.96 -14.53 1.90
C MET A 37 -4.58 -14.59 1.26
N ILE A 38 -4.36 -15.49 0.31
CA ILE A 38 -3.11 -15.58 -0.45
C ILE A 38 -2.91 -14.33 -1.32
N LEU A 39 -3.98 -13.86 -1.96
CA LEU A 39 -3.96 -12.64 -2.77
C LEU A 39 -3.60 -11.42 -1.91
N VAL A 40 -4.32 -11.20 -0.82
CA VAL A 40 -4.08 -10.08 0.11
C VAL A 40 -2.66 -10.13 0.67
N SER A 41 -2.21 -11.30 1.15
CA SER A 41 -0.87 -11.47 1.72
C SER A 41 0.23 -11.18 0.71
N THR A 42 0.04 -11.63 -0.54
CA THR A 42 1.00 -11.38 -1.62
C THR A 42 1.08 -9.89 -1.95
N ILE A 43 -0.07 -9.22 -2.07
CA ILE A 43 -0.09 -7.78 -2.35
C ILE A 43 0.51 -6.98 -1.17
N ALA A 44 0.26 -7.40 0.07
CA ALA A 44 0.85 -6.78 1.26
C ALA A 44 2.39 -6.90 1.28
N VAL A 45 2.93 -8.10 1.00
CA VAL A 45 4.39 -8.32 0.91
C VAL A 45 5.00 -7.48 -0.22
N MET A 46 4.34 -7.43 -1.38
CA MET A 46 4.77 -6.60 -2.51
C MET A 46 4.85 -5.12 -2.11
N TRP A 47 3.82 -4.56 -1.48
CA TRP A 47 3.84 -3.16 -1.04
C TRP A 47 4.83 -2.89 0.08
N ALA A 48 5.01 -3.81 1.02
CA ALA A 48 6.05 -3.71 2.04
C ALA A 48 7.45 -3.63 1.42
N ALA A 49 7.72 -4.43 0.39
CA ALA A 49 8.96 -4.36 -0.38
C ALA A 49 9.10 -3.02 -1.12
N ILE A 50 8.05 -2.56 -1.80
CA ILE A 50 8.02 -1.25 -2.49
C ILE A 50 8.30 -0.12 -1.50
N PHE A 51 7.63 -0.08 -0.35
CA PHE A 51 7.84 0.95 0.67
C PHE A 51 9.26 0.92 1.23
N SER A 52 9.82 -0.27 1.45
CA SER A 52 11.20 -0.44 1.90
C SER A 52 12.21 0.12 0.88
N VAL A 53 11.99 -0.16 -0.41
CA VAL A 53 12.81 0.35 -1.51
C VAL A 53 12.66 1.87 -1.62
N LEU A 54 11.43 2.39 -1.66
CA LEU A 54 11.15 3.82 -1.75
C LEU A 54 11.77 4.57 -0.57
N HIS A 55 11.62 4.08 0.65
CA HIS A 55 12.26 4.68 1.82
C HIS A 55 13.78 4.70 1.63
N ARG A 56 14.41 3.57 1.31
CA ARG A 56 15.87 3.48 1.16
C ARG A 56 16.45 4.49 0.17
N TYR A 57 15.77 4.74 -0.95
CA TYR A 57 16.28 5.63 -2.01
C TYR A 57 15.80 7.07 -1.89
N LEU A 58 14.54 7.29 -1.51
CA LEU A 58 13.96 8.63 -1.44
C LEU A 58 14.27 9.33 -0.12
N HIS A 59 14.50 8.62 0.99
CA HIS A 59 14.80 9.26 2.27
C HIS A 59 16.09 10.10 2.22
N PRO A 60 17.24 9.58 1.74
CA PRO A 60 18.45 10.40 1.63
C PRO A 60 18.32 11.57 0.67
N TYR A 61 17.42 11.46 -0.33
CA TYR A 61 17.11 12.55 -1.25
C TYR A 61 16.27 13.62 -0.54
N ALA A 62 15.16 13.23 0.09
CA ALA A 62 14.22 14.09 0.79
C ALA A 62 14.91 14.91 1.88
N MET A 63 15.79 14.30 2.66
CA MET A 63 16.54 14.96 3.74
C MET A 63 17.50 16.07 3.25
N ARG A 64 17.85 16.09 1.96
CA ARG A 64 18.71 17.13 1.36
C ARG A 64 17.92 18.26 0.70
N GLN A 65 16.61 18.11 0.57
CA GLN A 65 15.79 19.05 -0.18
C GLN A 65 15.25 20.17 0.73
N GLN A 66 15.84 21.36 0.64
CA GLN A 66 15.39 22.52 1.43
C GLN A 66 13.93 22.90 1.14
N TRP A 67 13.52 22.83 -0.12
CA TRP A 67 12.14 23.14 -0.52
C TRP A 67 11.11 22.22 0.16
N LEU A 68 11.49 20.98 0.44
CA LEU A 68 10.64 19.99 1.10
C LEU A 68 10.55 20.28 2.59
N THR A 69 11.68 20.60 3.24
CA THR A 69 11.73 21.09 4.62
C THR A 69 10.83 22.32 4.80
N ASP A 70 10.93 23.28 3.89
CA ASP A 70 10.11 24.49 3.92
C ASP A 70 8.62 24.18 3.69
N ALA A 71 8.31 23.21 2.81
CA ALA A 71 6.95 22.76 2.59
C ALA A 71 6.33 22.12 3.85
N MET A 72 7.07 21.23 4.53
CA MET A 72 6.62 20.63 5.79
C MET A 72 6.48 21.67 6.91
N GLY A 73 7.35 22.69 6.93
CA GLY A 73 7.21 23.82 7.84
C GLY A 73 5.92 24.60 7.60
N ARG A 74 5.56 24.87 6.34
CA ARG A 74 4.29 25.50 5.98
C ARG A 74 3.09 24.62 6.33
N GLU A 75 3.21 23.30 6.19
CA GLU A 75 2.16 22.35 6.56
C GLU A 75 1.91 22.35 8.06
N TYR A 76 2.97 22.40 8.87
CA TYR A 76 2.84 22.57 10.32
C TYR A 76 2.05 23.83 10.67
N ASP A 77 2.40 24.95 10.03
CA ASP A 77 1.78 26.24 10.29
C ASP A 77 0.29 26.27 9.87
N ARG A 78 -0.08 25.51 8.83
CA ARG A 78 -1.46 25.42 8.32
C ARG A 78 -2.34 24.46 9.09
N VAL A 79 -1.88 23.23 9.31
CA VAL A 79 -2.71 22.11 9.82
C VAL A 79 -2.01 21.28 10.89
N GLY A 80 -0.68 21.16 10.84
CA GLY A 80 0.06 20.31 11.78
C GLY A 80 -0.07 20.78 13.23
N LEU A 81 -0.10 22.09 13.49
CA LEU A 81 -0.29 22.62 14.85
C LEU A 81 -1.66 22.24 15.43
N SER A 82 -2.74 22.36 14.63
CA SER A 82 -4.08 21.94 15.07
C SER A 82 -4.15 20.43 15.31
N MET A 83 -3.51 19.64 14.46
CA MET A 83 -3.43 18.18 14.62
C MET A 83 -2.69 17.82 15.92
N CYS A 84 -1.53 18.43 16.18
CA CYS A 84 -0.76 18.21 17.40
C CYS A 84 -1.58 18.54 18.66
N LYS A 85 -2.34 19.65 18.62
CA LYS A 85 -3.26 20.02 19.71
C LYS A 85 -4.37 18.98 19.90
N ALA A 86 -5.00 18.54 18.82
CA ALA A 86 -6.06 17.54 18.88
C ALA A 86 -5.58 16.20 19.45
N LEU A 87 -4.39 15.75 19.04
CA LEU A 87 -3.74 14.53 19.52
C LEU A 87 -3.06 14.70 20.88
N ARG A 88 -3.11 15.90 21.48
CA ARG A 88 -2.45 16.26 22.75
C ARG A 88 -0.94 15.97 22.75
N VAL A 89 -0.29 16.02 21.59
CA VAL A 89 1.16 15.88 21.45
C VAL A 89 1.83 17.26 21.39
N LYS A 90 2.92 17.44 22.13
CA LYS A 90 3.67 18.70 22.17
C LYS A 90 4.85 18.64 21.18
N TRP A 91 4.55 18.56 19.89
CA TRP A 91 5.59 18.63 18.86
C TRP A 91 5.89 20.07 18.50
N THR A 92 7.17 20.43 18.56
CA THR A 92 7.67 21.68 18.01
C THR A 92 7.61 21.62 16.48
N ARG A 93 7.61 22.78 15.82
CA ARG A 93 7.68 22.87 14.35
C ARG A 93 8.83 22.05 13.78
N GLN A 94 10.02 22.17 14.37
CA GLN A 94 11.19 21.41 13.95
C GLN A 94 10.96 19.90 14.10
N ARG A 95 10.46 19.45 15.26
CA ARG A 95 10.21 18.02 15.50
C ARG A 95 9.16 17.46 14.53
N TYR A 96 8.10 18.21 14.26
CA TYR A 96 7.09 17.83 13.27
C TYR A 96 7.72 17.69 11.89
N THR A 97 8.50 18.68 11.44
CA THR A 97 9.16 18.66 10.14
C THR A 97 10.12 17.47 10.01
N GLU A 98 10.90 17.16 11.04
CA GLU A 98 11.80 15.99 11.05
C GLU A 98 11.02 14.67 10.88
N ILE A 99 9.91 14.50 11.61
CA ILE A 99 9.07 13.29 11.51
C ILE A 99 8.45 13.20 10.10
N MET A 100 7.86 14.30 9.62
CA MET A 100 7.22 14.30 8.30
C MET A 100 8.22 14.11 7.16
N LEU A 101 9.45 14.61 7.27
CA LEU A 101 10.51 14.37 6.29
C LEU A 101 10.95 12.90 6.27
N ASN A 102 11.06 12.29 7.46
CA ASN A 102 11.34 10.85 7.59
C ASN A 102 10.24 10.01 6.94
N ASP A 103 8.98 10.40 7.13
CA ASP A 103 7.81 9.64 6.66
C ASP A 103 7.44 9.97 5.20
N TRP A 104 7.96 11.06 4.64
CA TRP A 104 7.62 11.53 3.30
C TRP A 104 7.78 10.45 2.20
N PRO A 105 8.87 9.66 2.15
CA PRO A 105 8.99 8.53 1.21
C PRO A 105 7.88 7.50 1.34
N LYS A 106 7.48 7.15 2.57
CA LYS A 106 6.39 6.21 2.84
C LYS A 106 5.08 6.80 2.34
N MET A 107 4.84 8.08 2.57
CA MET A 107 3.64 8.79 2.09
C MET A 107 3.54 8.77 0.55
N GLN A 108 4.65 8.94 -0.17
CA GLN A 108 4.63 8.80 -1.64
C GLN A 108 4.27 7.38 -2.08
N GLY A 109 4.77 6.37 -1.37
CA GLY A 109 4.39 4.97 -1.57
C GLY A 109 2.89 4.75 -1.36
N ILE A 110 2.33 5.29 -0.27
CA ILE A 110 0.91 5.21 0.04
C ILE A 110 0.07 5.88 -1.06
N TYR A 111 0.47 7.06 -1.55
CA TYR A 111 -0.24 7.72 -2.65
C TYR A 111 -0.20 6.88 -3.94
N LEU A 112 0.93 6.27 -4.25
CA LEU A 112 1.05 5.36 -5.39
C LEU A 112 0.15 4.12 -5.21
N GLN A 113 0.12 3.54 -4.00
CA GLN A 113 -0.75 2.43 -3.65
C GLN A 113 -2.22 2.77 -3.84
N HIS A 114 -2.66 3.94 -3.34
CA HIS A 114 -4.03 4.40 -3.49
C HIS A 114 -4.38 4.68 -4.96
N PHE A 115 -3.45 5.25 -5.74
CA PHE A 115 -3.66 5.50 -7.16
C PHE A 115 -3.83 4.18 -7.94
N ILE A 116 -2.92 3.22 -7.75
CA ILE A 116 -2.98 1.92 -8.43
C ILE A 116 -4.22 1.14 -7.98
N GLY A 117 -4.48 1.09 -6.67
CA GLY A 117 -5.68 0.44 -6.13
C GLY A 117 -6.96 1.07 -6.70
N GLY A 118 -7.07 2.39 -6.69
CA GLY A 118 -8.21 3.10 -7.28
C GLY A 118 -8.37 2.86 -8.79
N ALA A 119 -7.25 2.75 -9.53
CA ALA A 119 -7.28 2.42 -10.95
C ALA A 119 -7.84 1.02 -11.23
N LEU A 120 -7.62 0.05 -10.34
CA LEU A 120 -8.20 -1.29 -10.45
C LEU A 120 -9.72 -1.30 -10.27
N CYS A 121 -10.30 -0.25 -9.70
CA CYS A 121 -11.76 -0.07 -9.64
C CYS A 121 -12.35 0.53 -10.93
N LEU A 122 -11.53 1.07 -11.86
CA LEU A 122 -12.04 1.71 -13.07
C LEU A 122 -12.83 0.77 -13.99
N PRO A 123 -12.39 -0.47 -14.27
CA PRO A 123 -13.18 -1.40 -15.10
C PRO A 123 -14.57 -1.67 -14.51
N ALA A 124 -14.64 -1.75 -13.18
CA ALA A 124 -15.87 -1.93 -12.41
C ALA A 124 -16.79 -0.70 -12.47
N VAL A 125 -16.24 0.51 -12.39
CA VAL A 125 -17.00 1.77 -12.53
C VAL A 125 -17.50 1.97 -13.97
N LEU A 126 -16.73 1.51 -14.96
CA LEU A 126 -17.07 1.60 -16.37
C LEU A 126 -17.97 0.46 -16.87
N GLY A 127 -18.40 -0.44 -15.99
CA GLY A 127 -19.35 -1.52 -16.30
C GLY A 127 -18.75 -2.68 -17.09
N TYR A 128 -17.42 -2.85 -17.08
CA TYR A 128 -16.75 -3.95 -17.78
C TYR A 128 -16.73 -5.26 -16.96
N THR A 129 -16.82 -5.20 -15.62
CA THR A 129 -16.83 -6.40 -14.75
C THR A 129 -17.62 -6.18 -13.45
N ASP A 130 -18.23 -7.25 -12.93
CA ASP A 130 -18.93 -7.29 -11.63
C ASP A 130 -17.98 -7.60 -10.45
N SER A 131 -16.66 -7.65 -10.67
CA SER A 131 -15.64 -8.01 -9.67
C SER A 131 -15.40 -6.94 -8.58
N TRP A 132 -16.42 -6.15 -8.28
CA TRP A 132 -16.46 -5.04 -7.32
C TRP A 132 -15.93 -5.42 -5.95
N ALA A 133 -16.36 -6.55 -5.40
CA ALA A 133 -16.11 -6.91 -4.00
C ALA A 133 -14.66 -7.34 -3.72
N ALA A 134 -14.02 -8.08 -4.64
CA ALA A 134 -12.64 -8.54 -4.47
C ALA A 134 -11.63 -7.37 -4.56
N ASN A 135 -11.89 -6.43 -5.46
CA ASN A 135 -11.08 -5.23 -5.65
C ASN A 135 -11.21 -4.25 -4.48
N LEU A 136 -12.43 -4.04 -3.97
CA LEU A 136 -12.69 -3.22 -2.77
C LEU A 136 -12.13 -3.86 -1.49
N ALA A 137 -12.22 -5.19 -1.34
CA ALA A 137 -11.63 -5.90 -0.21
C ALA A 137 -10.10 -5.87 -0.21
N CYS A 138 -9.46 -6.02 -1.39
CA CYS A 138 -8.02 -5.84 -1.53
C CYS A 138 -7.61 -4.41 -1.18
N LEU A 139 -8.31 -3.39 -1.70
CA LEU A 139 -8.07 -1.98 -1.37
C LEU A 139 -8.22 -1.66 0.13
N GLY A 140 -9.29 -2.13 0.76
CA GLY A 140 -9.57 -1.89 2.17
C GLY A 140 -8.51 -2.49 3.09
N VAL A 141 -8.18 -3.77 2.89
CA VAL A 141 -7.17 -4.45 3.73
C VAL A 141 -5.76 -3.90 3.47
N LEU A 142 -5.44 -3.51 2.24
CA LEU A 142 -4.16 -2.86 1.92
C LEU A 142 -4.03 -1.44 2.47
N SER A 143 -5.14 -0.73 2.61
CA SER A 143 -5.17 0.60 3.23
C SER A 143 -4.98 0.55 4.75
N GLU A 144 -5.37 -0.55 5.42
CA GLU A 144 -5.23 -0.70 6.87
C GLU A 144 -3.95 -1.43 7.31
N MET A 145 -3.41 -2.38 6.52
CA MET A 145 -2.18 -3.09 6.87
C MET A 145 -0.88 -2.30 6.59
N GLY A 146 -0.97 -1.15 5.90
CA GLY A 146 0.16 -0.29 5.53
C GLY A 146 0.45 0.88 6.48
N TRP A 147 -0.38 1.08 7.51
CA TRP A 147 -0.21 2.15 8.50
C TRP A 147 0.90 1.84 9.50
#